data_AF-A0A2V8M7E7-F1
#
_entry.id   AF-A0A2V8M7E7-F1
#
_cell.length_a   1.000
_cell.length_b   1.000
_cell.length_c   1.000
_cell.angle_alpha   90.00
_cell.angle_beta   90.00
_cell.angle_gamma   90.00
#
_symmetry.space_group_name_H-M   'P 1'
#
loop_
_entity.id
_entity.type
_entity.pdbx_description
1 polymer ?
#
loop_
_entity_poly.entity_id
_entity_poly.type
_entity_poly.pdbx_seq_one_letter_code
_entity_poly.pdbx_strand_id
1 'polypeptide(L)'
;MNRRTGVIVTLQILLIVSVHNRQAQAQTTNVLAQQAASMAPGQWVVLNQAGDGSGYDGNLTSSGMGAGDILAFASKATYDPVRRRVIYTGGGHGGGPKGIGYEVETNRWSVMANPVWLDPTGKDHSYQLQTLIPGQRYLRGLANTYHVFSCSIDRNDINAIFDSADCPGDQSDPAVTPPSLIQRGNLEYFPERNSIIFNA
;
A
#
# COMPACT_ATOMS: atom_id res chain seq x y z
N MET A 1 -30.26 -56.94 19.06
CA MET A 1 -30.11 -55.50 19.37
C MET A 1 -28.69 -55.07 19.04
N ASN A 2 -28.57 -54.15 18.08
CA ASN A 2 -27.37 -53.91 17.26
C ASN A 2 -26.36 -52.97 17.93
N ARG A 3 -25.17 -53.48 18.28
CA ARG A 3 -24.03 -52.74 18.86
C ARG A 3 -23.12 -52.06 17.81
N ARG A 4 -23.63 -51.62 16.66
CA ARG A 4 -22.77 -51.12 15.55
C ARG A 4 -22.91 -49.63 15.21
N THR A 5 -23.72 -48.87 15.95
CA THR A 5 -24.02 -47.46 15.61
C THR A 5 -23.24 -46.43 16.42
N GLY A 6 -22.44 -46.84 17.42
CA GLY A 6 -21.81 -45.93 18.39
C GLY A 6 -20.37 -45.46 18.07
N VAL A 7 -19.70 -46.01 17.05
CA VAL A 7 -18.27 -45.75 16.82
C VAL A 7 -18.01 -44.73 15.70
N ILE A 8 -18.99 -44.45 14.84
CA ILE A 8 -18.79 -43.63 13.64
C ILE A 8 -18.86 -42.11 13.91
N VAL A 9 -19.58 -41.67 14.95
CA VAL A 9 -19.78 -40.23 15.23
C VAL A 9 -18.55 -39.57 15.87
N THR A 10 -17.75 -40.31 16.63
CA THR A 10 -16.59 -39.76 17.35
C THR A 10 -15.38 -39.50 16.43
N LEU A 11 -15.27 -40.19 15.29
CA LEU A 11 -14.12 -40.06 14.38
C LEU A 11 -14.21 -38.83 13.45
N GLN A 12 -15.41 -38.32 13.16
CA GLN A 12 -15.58 -37.12 12.32
C GLN A 12 -15.30 -35.82 13.06
N ILE A 13 -15.58 -35.75 14.37
CA ILE A 13 -15.29 -34.55 15.17
C ILE A 13 -13.78 -34.37 15.37
N LEU A 14 -13.02 -35.47 15.49
CA LEU A 14 -11.56 -35.41 15.60
C LEU A 14 -10.86 -34.95 14.30
N LEU A 15 -11.46 -35.19 13.13
CA LEU A 15 -10.90 -34.73 11.85
C LEU A 15 -11.16 -33.23 11.64
N ILE A 16 -12.31 -32.70 12.06
CA ILE A 16 -12.63 -31.27 11.90
C ILE A 16 -11.72 -30.41 12.79
N VAL A 17 -11.36 -30.86 13.99
CA VAL A 17 -10.45 -30.12 14.88
C VAL A 17 -9.00 -30.10 14.33
N SER A 18 -8.61 -31.12 13.57
CA SER A 18 -7.24 -31.25 13.05
C SER A 18 -6.97 -30.42 11.78
N VAL A 19 -8.01 -30.09 11.01
CA VAL A 19 -7.87 -29.30 9.77
C VAL A 19 -7.84 -27.79 10.06
N HIS A 20 -8.53 -27.32 11.11
CA HIS A 20 -8.46 -25.91 11.51
C HIS A 20 -7.10 -25.53 12.14
N ASN A 21 -6.39 -26.49 12.73
CA ASN A 21 -5.09 -26.22 13.37
C ASN A 21 -3.89 -26.19 12.40
N ARG A 22 -4.06 -26.54 11.11
CA ARG A 22 -2.96 -26.53 10.13
C ARG A 22 -2.82 -25.21 9.36
N GLN A 23 -3.73 -24.26 9.54
CA GLN A 23 -3.61 -22.90 8.99
C GLN A 23 -3.07 -21.87 9.99
N ALA A 24 -2.74 -22.28 11.21
CA ALA A 24 -1.83 -21.53 12.06
C ALA A 24 -0.38 -21.80 11.61
N GLN A 25 -0.09 -21.60 10.31
CA GLN A 25 1.29 -21.32 9.91
C GLN A 25 1.72 -20.13 10.76
N ALA A 26 2.89 -20.22 11.38
CA ALA A 26 3.48 -19.18 12.20
C ALA A 26 3.42 -17.83 11.46
N GLN A 27 2.35 -17.08 11.70
CA GLN A 27 2.31 -15.65 11.44
C GLN A 27 3.46 -15.13 12.30
N THR A 28 4.49 -14.58 11.67
CA THR A 28 5.26 -13.53 12.32
C THR A 28 4.21 -12.55 12.83
N THR A 29 3.91 -12.60 14.13
CA THR A 29 2.88 -11.74 14.72
C THR A 29 3.49 -10.35 14.77
N ASN A 30 3.39 -9.61 13.67
CA ASN A 30 3.75 -8.21 13.64
C ASN A 30 2.76 -7.40 14.49
N VAL A 31 3.14 -6.17 14.81
CA VAL A 31 2.35 -5.31 15.71
C VAL A 31 0.91 -5.14 15.21
N LEU A 32 0.72 -4.97 13.90
CA LEU A 32 -0.61 -4.85 13.32
C LEU A 32 -1.46 -6.11 13.56
N ALA A 33 -0.92 -7.30 13.33
CA ALA A 33 -1.62 -8.56 13.55
C ALA A 33 -1.96 -8.78 15.04
N GLN A 34 -1.06 -8.40 15.95
CA GLN A 34 -1.30 -8.50 17.40
C GLN A 34 -2.40 -7.55 17.86
N GLN A 35 -2.39 -6.30 17.35
CA GLN A 35 -3.43 -5.32 17.66
C GLN A 35 -4.78 -5.75 17.08
N ALA A 36 -4.83 -6.18 15.82
CA ALA A 36 -6.07 -6.64 15.20
C ALA A 36 -6.68 -7.85 15.96
N ALA A 37 -5.85 -8.77 16.46
CA ALA A 37 -6.32 -9.92 17.22
C ALA A 37 -6.83 -9.57 18.64
N SER A 38 -6.41 -8.43 19.21
CA SER A 38 -6.84 -7.99 20.54
C SER A 38 -8.11 -7.14 20.51
N MET A 39 -8.50 -6.66 19.32
CA MET A 39 -9.67 -5.79 19.14
C MET A 39 -10.98 -6.56 19.12
N ALA A 40 -11.97 -6.08 19.87
CA ALA A 40 -13.35 -6.50 19.70
C ALA A 40 -13.98 -5.85 18.45
N PRO A 41 -15.04 -6.44 17.86
CA PRO A 41 -15.74 -5.83 16.72
C PRO A 41 -16.18 -4.38 17.01
N GLY A 42 -15.94 -3.50 16.04
CA GLY A 42 -16.29 -2.07 16.15
C GLY A 42 -15.28 -1.21 16.92
N GLN A 43 -14.18 -1.78 17.41
CA GLN A 43 -13.11 -1.00 18.02
C GLN A 43 -12.17 -0.41 16.98
N TRP A 44 -11.55 0.71 17.38
CA TRP A 44 -10.46 1.36 16.66
C TRP A 44 -9.26 1.46 17.60
N VAL A 45 -8.06 1.29 17.06
CA VAL A 45 -6.81 1.45 17.81
C VAL A 45 -5.83 2.29 16.99
N VAL A 46 -5.04 3.09 17.67
CA VAL A 46 -3.93 3.81 17.06
C VAL A 46 -2.77 2.83 16.91
N LEU A 47 -2.37 2.55 15.67
CA LEU A 47 -1.26 1.63 15.38
C LEU A 47 0.10 2.29 15.63
N ASN A 48 0.24 3.55 15.21
CA ASN A 48 1.48 4.33 15.31
C ASN A 48 1.18 5.75 15.77
N GLN A 49 2.07 6.32 16.58
CA GLN A 49 1.99 7.70 17.07
C GLN A 49 3.38 8.32 17.22
N ALA A 50 3.46 9.65 17.22
CA ALA A 50 4.72 10.37 17.41
C ALA A 50 5.45 9.92 18.68
N GLY A 51 6.73 9.54 18.52
CA GLY A 51 7.61 9.14 19.63
C GLY A 51 7.53 7.66 20.05
N ASP A 52 6.70 6.83 19.41
CA ASP A 52 6.61 5.38 19.72
C ASP A 52 7.71 4.53 19.05
N GLY A 53 8.63 5.17 18.33
CA GLY A 53 9.71 4.50 17.62
C GLY A 53 9.28 3.82 16.32
N SER A 54 8.02 3.94 15.87
CA SER A 54 7.57 3.47 14.54
C SER A 54 8.12 4.34 13.41
N GLY A 55 8.48 5.60 13.70
CA GLY A 55 8.88 6.58 12.68
C GLY A 55 7.71 7.40 12.14
N TYR A 56 6.49 7.16 12.63
CA TYR A 56 5.36 8.04 12.37
C TYR A 56 5.47 9.32 13.22
N ASP A 57 5.55 10.48 12.59
CA ASP A 57 5.45 11.79 13.23
C ASP A 57 5.01 12.87 12.22
N GLY A 58 4.89 14.13 12.67
CA GLY A 58 4.52 15.23 11.79
C GLY A 58 5.58 15.59 10.73
N ASN A 59 6.85 15.22 10.93
CA ASN A 59 7.90 15.45 9.94
C ASN A 59 7.82 14.42 8.80
N LEU A 60 7.37 13.21 9.10
CA LEU A 60 7.12 12.17 8.10
C LEU A 60 6.13 12.67 7.05
N THR A 61 5.05 13.32 7.46
CA THR A 61 3.99 13.79 6.55
C THR A 61 4.15 15.25 6.11
N SER A 62 5.03 16.02 6.76
CA SER A 62 5.40 17.36 6.31
C SER A 62 5.91 17.38 4.85
N SER A 63 5.39 18.31 4.07
CA SER A 63 5.82 18.58 2.69
C SER A 63 7.09 19.44 2.60
N GLY A 64 7.64 19.88 3.74
CA GLY A 64 8.92 20.57 3.86
C GLY A 64 8.97 22.00 3.27
N MET A 65 8.05 22.37 2.38
CA MET A 65 7.94 23.67 1.74
C MET A 65 6.45 24.05 1.58
N GLY A 66 6.14 25.34 1.51
CA GLY A 66 4.76 25.80 1.31
C GLY A 66 3.82 25.54 2.49
N ALA A 67 2.51 25.69 2.26
CA ALA A 67 1.49 25.39 3.26
C ALA A 67 0.98 23.95 3.04
N GLY A 68 1.19 23.09 4.04
CA GLY A 68 0.45 21.85 4.17
C GLY A 68 1.30 20.58 4.29
N ASP A 69 0.56 19.49 4.31
CA ASP A 69 1.02 18.12 4.51
C ASP A 69 0.98 17.37 3.17
N ILE A 70 1.79 16.33 3.01
CA ILE A 70 1.82 15.52 1.78
C ILE A 70 0.48 14.86 1.51
N LEU A 71 -0.35 14.69 2.53
CA LEU A 71 -1.70 14.12 2.50
C LEU A 71 -2.77 15.14 2.08
N ALA A 72 -2.46 16.44 2.03
CA ALA A 72 -3.45 17.51 1.85
C ALA A 72 -4.26 17.41 0.54
N PHE A 73 -3.63 16.94 -0.53
CA PHE A 73 -4.27 16.74 -1.84
C PHE A 73 -4.25 15.28 -2.27
N ALA A 74 -4.45 14.37 -1.34
CA ALA A 74 -4.56 12.95 -1.64
C ALA A 74 -5.71 12.30 -0.89
N SER A 75 -6.15 11.16 -1.41
CA SER A 75 -7.30 10.42 -0.86
C SER A 75 -7.09 8.92 -0.77
N LYS A 76 -5.91 8.40 -1.16
CA LYS A 76 -5.53 7.02 -0.88
C LYS A 76 -4.02 6.86 -0.77
N ALA A 77 -3.59 5.75 -0.19
CA ALA A 77 -2.27 5.15 -0.37
C ALA A 77 -2.44 3.81 -1.11
N THR A 78 -1.35 3.15 -1.49
CA THR A 78 -1.40 1.84 -2.15
C THR A 78 -0.84 0.76 -1.24
N TYR A 79 -1.52 -0.38 -1.13
CA TYR A 79 -1.08 -1.51 -0.32
C TYR A 79 -0.54 -2.64 -1.19
N ASP A 80 0.73 -3.01 -1.02
CA ASP A 80 1.35 -4.16 -1.67
C ASP A 80 1.12 -5.39 -0.79
N PRO A 81 0.23 -6.33 -1.18
CA PRO A 81 -0.09 -7.49 -0.35
C PRO A 81 1.02 -8.56 -0.38
N VAL A 82 1.93 -8.52 -1.35
CA VAL A 82 3.00 -9.53 -1.48
C VAL A 82 4.06 -9.31 -0.41
N ARG A 83 4.48 -8.04 -0.24
CA ARG A 83 5.48 -7.65 0.78
C ARG A 83 4.85 -7.10 2.05
N ARG A 84 3.54 -6.84 2.03
CA ARG A 84 2.74 -6.28 3.13
C ARG A 84 3.29 -4.93 3.55
N ARG A 85 3.13 -3.95 2.66
CA ARG A 85 3.57 -2.58 2.89
C ARG A 85 2.64 -1.58 2.25
N VAL A 86 2.57 -0.40 2.83
CA VAL A 86 1.84 0.74 2.28
C VAL A 86 2.85 1.68 1.64
N ILE A 87 2.55 2.13 0.43
CA ILE A 87 3.36 3.11 -0.31
C ILE A 87 2.47 4.31 -0.59
N TYR A 88 3.01 5.49 -0.37
CA TYR A 88 2.34 6.75 -0.62
C TYR A 88 3.32 7.73 -1.26
N THR A 89 2.88 8.43 -2.30
CA THR A 89 3.55 9.64 -2.76
C THR A 89 2.58 10.81 -2.73
N GLY A 90 3.06 12.03 -2.53
CA GLY A 90 2.27 13.25 -2.68
C GLY A 90 2.93 14.51 -2.17
N GLY A 91 2.25 15.63 -2.34
CA GLY A 91 2.74 16.97 -1.97
C GLY A 91 1.62 17.94 -1.59
N GLY A 92 1.97 18.89 -0.70
CA GLY A 92 1.11 20.00 -0.31
C GLY A 92 1.01 21.08 -1.39
N HIS A 93 0.31 22.19 -1.11
CA HIS A 93 0.17 23.28 -2.10
C HIS A 93 1.47 24.09 -2.19
N GLY A 94 2.23 23.89 -3.28
CA GLY A 94 3.56 24.50 -3.44
C GLY A 94 4.61 23.90 -2.50
N GLY A 95 4.34 22.69 -1.97
CA GLY A 95 5.26 21.96 -1.10
C GLY A 95 5.99 20.85 -1.83
N GLY A 96 7.19 20.52 -1.38
CA GLY A 96 8.01 19.48 -2.00
C GLY A 96 7.28 18.13 -1.90
N PRO A 97 6.97 17.48 -3.02
CA PRO A 97 6.35 16.17 -2.95
C PRO A 97 7.37 15.16 -2.40
N LYS A 98 6.86 14.11 -1.75
CA LYS A 98 7.68 13.04 -1.18
C LYS A 98 7.03 11.68 -1.28
N GLY A 99 7.85 10.64 -1.23
CA GLY A 99 7.42 9.27 -0.95
C GLY A 99 7.54 8.94 0.53
N ILE A 100 6.52 8.30 1.11
CA ILE A 100 6.62 7.62 2.40
C ILE A 100 6.10 6.19 2.28
N GLY A 101 6.66 5.31 3.11
CA GLY A 101 6.31 3.91 3.11
C GLY A 101 6.11 3.39 4.53
N TYR A 102 5.26 2.38 4.68
CA TYR A 102 5.07 1.63 5.92
C TYR A 102 5.29 0.15 5.69
N GLU A 103 6.23 -0.44 6.40
CA GLU A 103 6.48 -1.89 6.40
C GLU A 103 5.72 -2.55 7.56
N VAL A 104 4.76 -3.42 7.23
CA VAL A 104 3.91 -4.08 8.23
C VAL A 104 4.74 -4.99 9.13
N GLU A 105 5.76 -5.66 8.60
CA GLU A 105 6.57 -6.62 9.36
C GLU A 105 7.37 -6.00 10.49
N THR A 106 7.89 -4.81 10.26
CA THR A 106 8.71 -4.10 11.24
C THR A 106 7.90 -3.06 12.01
N ASN A 107 6.66 -2.79 11.59
CA ASN A 107 5.84 -1.69 12.09
C ASN A 107 6.58 -0.34 11.97
N ARG A 108 7.22 -0.10 10.82
CA ARG A 108 8.05 1.08 10.59
C ARG A 108 7.55 1.90 9.43
N TRP A 109 7.45 3.20 9.66
CA TRP A 109 7.36 4.20 8.62
C TRP A 109 8.74 4.70 8.23
N SER A 110 8.94 4.98 6.94
CA SER A 110 10.16 5.59 6.43
C SER A 110 9.84 6.61 5.33
N VAL A 111 10.74 7.60 5.20
CA VAL A 111 10.79 8.44 4.01
C VAL A 111 11.51 7.65 2.92
N MET A 112 10.86 7.51 1.78
CA MET A 112 11.42 6.84 0.60
C MET A 112 12.24 7.84 -0.22
N ALA A 113 13.09 7.35 -1.13
CA ALA A 113 13.66 8.20 -2.15
C ALA A 113 12.55 8.89 -2.97
N ASN A 114 12.80 10.09 -3.49
CA ASN A 114 11.85 10.71 -4.41
C ASN A 114 12.05 10.11 -5.81
N PRO A 115 10.99 9.62 -6.47
CA PRO A 115 11.13 9.19 -7.84
C PRO A 115 11.45 10.39 -8.73
N VAL A 116 12.22 10.14 -9.79
CA VAL A 116 12.74 11.17 -10.70
C VAL A 116 11.66 11.97 -11.45
N TRP A 117 10.45 11.41 -11.59
CA TRP A 117 9.29 12.05 -12.22
C TRP A 117 8.47 12.93 -11.27
N LEU A 118 8.79 12.93 -9.97
CA LEU A 118 8.08 13.73 -8.97
C LEU A 118 8.48 15.20 -9.10
N ASP A 119 7.53 16.09 -9.37
CA ASP A 119 7.82 17.51 -9.63
C ASP A 119 8.29 18.24 -8.36
N PRO A 120 9.57 18.64 -8.25
CA PRO A 120 10.10 19.28 -7.04
C PRO A 120 9.48 20.66 -6.76
N THR A 121 8.76 21.25 -7.72
CA THR A 121 8.11 22.57 -7.56
C THR A 121 6.78 22.52 -6.80
N GLY A 122 6.31 21.32 -6.40
CA GLY A 122 5.17 21.17 -5.51
C GLY A 122 3.80 21.35 -6.15
N LYS A 123 3.73 21.13 -7.47
CA LYS A 123 2.47 21.09 -8.24
C LYS A 123 1.93 19.67 -8.37
N ASP A 124 2.64 18.68 -7.83
CA ASP A 124 2.29 17.27 -7.92
C ASP A 124 1.38 16.84 -6.76
N HIS A 125 0.07 16.88 -7.04
CA HIS A 125 -0.97 16.42 -6.13
C HIS A 125 -1.39 14.98 -6.44
N SER A 126 -1.54 14.15 -5.41
CA SER A 126 -1.74 12.71 -5.59
C SER A 126 -3.16 12.27 -5.84
N TYR A 127 -4.17 13.02 -5.39
CA TYR A 127 -5.59 12.70 -5.51
C TYR A 127 -5.86 11.20 -5.26
N GLN A 128 -6.56 10.52 -6.18
CA GLN A 128 -6.70 9.05 -6.22
C GLN A 128 -5.90 8.43 -7.36
N LEU A 129 -4.77 9.04 -7.72
CA LEU A 129 -3.99 8.73 -8.91
C LEU A 129 -2.76 7.88 -8.61
N GLN A 130 -2.90 6.96 -7.66
CA GLN A 130 -1.87 5.97 -7.32
C GLN A 130 -2.46 4.59 -7.14
N THR A 131 -1.88 3.59 -7.77
CA THR A 131 -2.27 2.17 -7.65
C THR A 131 -1.04 1.28 -7.74
N LEU A 132 -1.22 -0.04 -7.63
CA LEU A 132 -0.17 -0.99 -7.91
C LEU A 132 -0.70 -2.26 -8.57
N ILE A 133 0.19 -2.91 -9.29
CA ILE A 133 0.07 -4.31 -9.70
C ILE A 133 0.77 -5.11 -8.59
N PRO A 134 0.06 -5.98 -7.84
CA PRO A 134 0.61 -6.69 -6.67
C PRO A 134 1.97 -7.34 -6.93
N GLY A 135 2.94 -7.02 -6.07
CA GLY A 135 4.31 -7.54 -6.15
C GLY A 135 5.15 -7.07 -7.34
N GLN A 136 4.61 -6.28 -8.27
CA GLN A 136 5.26 -5.95 -9.54
C GLN A 136 5.58 -4.47 -9.68
N ARG A 137 4.57 -3.62 -9.84
CA ARG A 137 4.76 -2.19 -10.14
C ARG A 137 3.86 -1.31 -9.30
N TYR A 138 4.42 -0.22 -8.78
CA TYR A 138 3.67 0.95 -8.35
C TYR A 138 3.40 1.84 -9.56
N LEU A 139 2.22 2.46 -9.62
CA LEU A 139 1.73 3.25 -10.74
C LEU A 139 1.22 4.60 -10.23
N ARG A 140 1.63 5.69 -10.88
CA ARG A 140 1.27 7.06 -10.53
C ARG A 140 0.84 7.84 -11.75
N GLY A 141 -0.42 8.28 -11.79
CA GLY A 141 -0.93 9.18 -12.84
C GLY A 141 -0.74 10.66 -12.49
N LEU A 142 -0.29 11.49 -13.43
CA LEU A 142 -0.19 12.93 -13.19
C LEU A 142 -1.49 13.64 -13.62
N ALA A 143 -2.11 14.38 -12.69
CA ALA A 143 -3.39 15.04 -12.93
C ALA A 143 -3.33 16.06 -14.08
N ASN A 144 -4.38 16.08 -14.89
CA ASN A 144 -4.54 16.89 -16.11
C ASN A 144 -3.51 16.59 -17.20
N THR A 145 -2.98 15.36 -17.23
CA THR A 145 -2.03 14.90 -18.25
C THR A 145 -2.42 13.52 -18.77
N TYR A 146 -1.65 13.00 -19.72
CA TYR A 146 -1.72 11.60 -20.16
C TYR A 146 -0.60 10.74 -19.55
N HIS A 147 0.11 11.27 -18.55
CA HIS A 147 1.29 10.61 -18.01
C HIS A 147 0.93 9.67 -16.86
N VAL A 148 1.35 8.41 -17.00
CA VAL A 148 1.40 7.45 -15.90
C VAL A 148 2.85 7.02 -15.76
N PHE A 149 3.42 7.19 -14.58
CA PHE A 149 4.74 6.68 -14.23
C PHE A 149 4.61 5.36 -13.51
N SER A 150 5.64 4.51 -13.62
CA SER A 150 5.63 3.22 -12.96
C SER A 150 6.99 2.85 -12.43
N CYS A 151 7.06 2.26 -11.24
CA CYS A 151 8.32 1.85 -10.63
C CYS A 151 8.20 0.42 -10.13
N SER A 152 9.23 -0.40 -10.35
CA SER A 152 9.25 -1.75 -9.79
C SER A 152 9.16 -1.69 -8.27
N ILE A 153 8.22 -2.46 -7.72
CA ILE A 153 8.12 -2.71 -6.28
C ILE A 153 8.69 -4.08 -5.92
N ASP A 154 9.38 -4.76 -6.85
CA ASP A 154 10.04 -6.03 -6.56
C ASP A 154 11.37 -5.80 -5.82
N ARG A 155 11.28 -5.32 -4.57
CA ARG A 155 12.41 -4.88 -3.74
C ARG A 155 12.22 -5.29 -2.29
N ASN A 156 13.28 -5.75 -1.65
CA ASN A 156 13.27 -6.12 -0.22
C ASN A 156 13.23 -4.89 0.69
N ASP A 157 13.90 -3.80 0.29
CA ASP A 157 13.86 -2.53 1.01
C ASP A 157 12.86 -1.59 0.33
N ILE A 158 11.90 -1.07 1.09
CA ILE A 158 10.93 -0.08 0.63
C ILE A 158 11.60 1.20 0.14
N ASN A 159 12.72 1.60 0.76
CA ASN A 159 13.40 2.84 0.41
C ASN A 159 14.09 2.76 -0.96
N ALA A 160 14.33 1.54 -1.46
CA ALA A 160 14.95 1.28 -2.75
C ALA A 160 13.97 1.24 -3.93
N ILE A 161 12.65 1.40 -3.70
CA ILE A 161 11.64 1.36 -4.77
C ILE A 161 11.83 2.50 -5.77
N PHE A 162 11.99 3.73 -5.28
CA PHE A 162 12.08 4.93 -6.12
C PHE A 162 13.51 5.31 -6.53
N ASP A 163 14.52 4.72 -5.90
CA ASP A 163 15.94 4.83 -6.29
C ASP A 163 16.36 3.77 -7.32
N SER A 164 15.40 2.94 -7.76
CA SER A 164 15.69 1.81 -8.64
C SER A 164 15.74 2.24 -10.11
N ALA A 165 16.68 1.67 -10.87
CA ALA A 165 16.75 1.85 -12.33
C ALA A 165 15.45 1.43 -13.08
N ASP A 166 14.59 0.63 -12.44
CA ASP A 166 13.30 0.18 -12.98
C ASP A 166 12.13 1.17 -12.72
N CYS A 167 12.47 2.38 -12.26
CA CYS A 167 11.60 3.55 -12.18
C CYS A 167 12.04 4.47 -13.33
N PRO A 168 11.52 4.24 -14.56
CA PRO A 168 12.10 4.78 -15.78
C PRO A 168 11.83 6.28 -15.88
N GLY A 169 12.76 7.08 -15.37
CA GLY A 169 12.92 8.49 -15.74
C GLY A 169 11.67 9.36 -15.58
N ASP A 170 11.69 10.48 -16.30
CA ASP A 170 10.56 11.39 -16.52
C ASP A 170 9.61 10.90 -17.64
N GLN A 171 9.75 9.64 -18.06
CA GLN A 171 8.96 9.07 -19.16
C GLN A 171 7.76 8.31 -18.62
N SER A 172 6.62 8.47 -19.30
CA SER A 172 5.45 7.66 -19.01
C SER A 172 5.67 6.20 -19.37
N ASP A 173 5.04 5.32 -18.59
CA ASP A 173 4.96 3.91 -18.89
C ASP A 173 4.15 3.71 -20.19
N PRO A 174 4.80 3.30 -21.30
CA PRO A 174 4.10 3.13 -22.57
C PRO A 174 3.08 1.98 -22.50
N ALA A 175 3.26 1.02 -21.58
CA ALA A 175 2.31 -0.08 -21.39
C ALA A 175 1.03 0.38 -20.67
N VAL A 176 1.02 1.58 -20.09
CA VAL A 176 -0.09 2.14 -19.32
C VAL A 176 -0.44 3.53 -19.86
N THR A 177 -0.87 3.58 -21.12
CA THR A 177 -1.35 4.82 -21.73
C THR A 177 -2.83 5.03 -21.40
N PRO A 178 -3.23 6.14 -20.75
CA PRO A 178 -4.63 6.42 -20.47
C PRO A 178 -5.39 6.76 -21.77
N PRO A 179 -6.65 6.31 -21.93
CA PRO A 179 -7.46 6.59 -23.11
C PRO A 179 -7.94 8.05 -23.20
N SER A 180 -7.77 8.82 -22.12
CA SER A 180 -8.18 10.22 -21.98
C SER A 180 -7.27 10.93 -21.00
N LEU A 181 -7.35 12.27 -20.94
CA LEU A 181 -6.71 13.04 -19.85
C LEU A 181 -7.10 12.46 -18.50
N ILE A 182 -6.10 12.23 -17.66
CA ILE A 182 -6.28 11.84 -16.26
C ILE A 182 -6.81 13.07 -15.52
N GLN A 183 -8.07 13.03 -15.10
CA GLN A 183 -8.63 14.06 -14.23
C GLN A 183 -8.15 13.86 -12.78
N ARG A 184 -8.64 14.67 -11.84
CA ARG A 184 -8.39 14.50 -10.40
C ARG A 184 -9.16 13.31 -9.78
N GLY A 185 -9.56 12.35 -10.63
CA GLY A 185 -10.32 11.14 -10.29
C GLY A 185 -9.39 9.98 -9.94
N ASN A 186 -9.75 8.79 -10.41
CA ASN A 186 -9.23 7.52 -9.85
C ASN A 186 -8.39 6.76 -10.86
N LEU A 187 -7.24 6.27 -10.40
CA LEU A 187 -6.41 5.28 -11.08
C LEU A 187 -6.47 3.99 -10.27
N GLU A 188 -7.02 2.91 -10.80
CA GLU A 188 -7.19 1.66 -10.04
C GLU A 188 -6.82 0.43 -10.87
N TYR A 189 -6.22 -0.56 -10.22
CA TYR A 189 -5.87 -1.83 -10.87
C TYR A 189 -6.88 -2.90 -10.43
N PHE A 190 -7.39 -3.64 -11.40
CA PHE A 190 -8.39 -4.69 -11.19
C PHE A 190 -7.77 -6.05 -11.51
N PRO A 191 -7.33 -6.82 -10.48
CA PRO A 191 -6.66 -8.10 -10.68
C PRO A 191 -7.47 -9.10 -11.50
N GLU A 192 -8.80 -9.09 -11.34
CA GLU A 192 -9.72 -9.99 -12.04
C GLU A 192 -9.82 -9.69 -13.55
N ARG A 193 -9.35 -8.52 -13.98
CA ARG A 193 -9.29 -8.10 -15.38
C ARG A 193 -7.88 -7.98 -15.91
N ASN A 194 -6.88 -8.08 -15.03
CA ASN A 194 -5.49 -7.72 -15.31
C ASN A 194 -5.39 -6.36 -16.04
N SER A 195 -6.14 -5.37 -15.57
CA SER A 195 -6.29 -4.09 -16.27
C SER A 195 -6.36 -2.91 -15.32
N ILE A 196 -5.93 -1.76 -15.80
CA ILE A 196 -6.02 -0.48 -15.10
C ILE A 196 -7.23 0.27 -15.63
N ILE A 197 -7.99 0.88 -14.72
CA ILE A 197 -9.11 1.76 -15.07
C ILE A 197 -8.78 3.18 -14.62
N PHE A 198 -9.09 4.11 -15.51
CA PHE A 198 -9.09 5.54 -15.26
C PHE A 198 -10.54 5.98 -15.13
N ASN A 199 -10.92 6.55 -14.00
CA ASN A 199 -12.21 7.19 -13.87
C ASN A 199 -12.01 8.71 -13.79
N ALA A 200 -12.72 9.43 -14.68
CA ALA A 200 -12.65 10.87 -14.81
C ALA A 200 -13.49 11.59 -13.74
#